data_AF-A0A4V0NG67-F1
#
_entry.id   AF-A0A4V0NG67-F1
#
_cell.length_a   1.000
_cell.length_b   1.000
_cell.length_c   1.000
_cell.angle_alpha   90.00
_cell.angle_beta   90.00
_cell.angle_gamma   90.00
#
_symmetry.space_group_name_H-M   'P 1'
#
loop_
_entity.id
_entity.type
_entity.pdbx_description
1 polymer ?
#
loop_
_entity_poly.entity_id
_entity_poly.type
_entity_poly.pdbx_seq_one_letter_code
_entity_poly.pdbx_strand_id
1 'polypeptide(L)'
;MCSCHQALSLPEVELMVCSRAREPESGAAPVVTHTVLYAARGGVLQAVLDVPTGATLDECAPGAQIPCSVALDLRVEGSSIRFDDTAGTTPSCDHPWIAANGPLPGASGGSSASGQRVRAAYRRICSVRGRYVWQRGALRRAP
;
A
#
# COMPACT_ATOMS: atom_id res chain seq x y z
N MET A 1 -13.49 -1.91 -8.46
CA MET A 1 -13.20 -1.56 -9.88
C MET A 1 -11.68 -1.47 -10.05
N CYS A 2 -11.12 -1.97 -11.16
CA CYS A 2 -9.68 -1.87 -11.46
C CYS A 2 -9.49 -0.82 -12.56
N SER A 3 -8.52 0.07 -12.42
CA SER A 3 -8.21 1.10 -13.41
C SER A 3 -6.71 1.15 -13.66
N CYS A 4 -6.31 1.27 -14.92
CA CYS A 4 -4.90 1.29 -15.32
C CYS A 4 -4.57 2.68 -15.83
N HIS A 5 -3.46 3.24 -15.35
CA HIS A 5 -3.21 4.68 -15.46
C HIS A 5 -1.85 5.02 -16.07
N GLN A 6 -0.93 4.06 -16.14
CA GLN A 6 0.45 4.30 -16.55
C GLN A 6 1.12 3.00 -17.03
N ALA A 7 2.17 3.14 -17.84
CA ALA A 7 3.17 2.11 -18.06
C ALA A 7 4.52 2.54 -17.45
N LEU A 8 5.26 1.58 -16.89
CA LEU A 8 6.61 1.75 -16.38
C LEU A 8 7.56 0.93 -17.23
N SER A 9 8.58 1.58 -17.77
CA SER A 9 9.63 0.90 -18.51
C SER A 9 10.79 0.56 -17.59
N LEU A 10 11.01 -0.73 -17.35
CA LEU A 10 12.27 -1.25 -16.84
C LEU A 10 13.16 -1.65 -18.02
N PRO A 11 14.49 -1.75 -17.85
CA PRO A 11 15.40 -2.08 -18.96
C PRO A 11 15.04 -3.34 -19.76
N GLU A 12 14.41 -4.33 -19.12
CA GLU A 12 14.10 -5.64 -19.73
C GLU A 12 12.60 -5.88 -19.94
N VAL A 13 11.73 -5.04 -19.39
CA VAL A 13 10.28 -5.28 -19.38
C VAL A 13 9.50 -3.99 -19.23
N GLU A 14 8.42 -3.87 -20.00
CA GLU A 14 7.40 -2.85 -19.81
C GLU A 14 6.28 -3.39 -18.91
N LEU A 15 5.92 -2.61 -17.89
CA LEU A 15 4.93 -2.96 -16.89
C LEU A 15 3.73 -2.01 -16.97
N MET A 16 2.52 -2.56 -17.09
CA MET A 16 1.30 -1.77 -16.93
C MET A 16 0.96 -1.64 -15.45
N VAL A 17 0.70 -0.41 -15.01
CA VAL A 17 0.33 -0.07 -13.64
C VAL A 17 -1.17 0.09 -13.52
N CYS A 18 -1.76 -0.73 -12.67
CA CYS A 18 -3.18 -0.65 -12.36
C CYS A 18 -3.40 -0.45 -10.86
N SER A 19 -4.39 0.37 -10.54
CA SER A 19 -4.92 0.54 -9.20
C SER A 19 -6.20 -0.29 -9.06
N ARG A 20 -6.37 -0.92 -7.89
CA ARG A 20 -7.61 -1.62 -7.55
C ARG A 20 -8.00 -1.23 -6.13
N ALA A 21 -9.06 -0.44 -6.02
CA ALA A 21 -9.71 -0.20 -4.73
C ALA A 21 -10.52 -1.44 -4.33
N ARG A 22 -10.38 -1.84 -3.07
CA ARG A 22 -11.24 -2.83 -2.43
C ARG A 22 -12.09 -2.08 -1.41
N GLU A 23 -13.39 -2.01 -1.70
CA GLU A 23 -14.36 -1.45 -0.78
C GLU A 23 -14.43 -2.30 0.49
N PRO A 24 -14.58 -1.67 1.66
CA PRO A 24 -14.75 -2.39 2.90
C PRO A 24 -16.11 -3.08 2.93
N GLU A 25 -16.15 -4.31 3.45
CA GLU A 25 -17.40 -5.06 3.66
C GLU A 25 -18.31 -4.44 4.75
N SER A 26 -17.83 -3.41 5.46
CA SER A 26 -18.59 -2.66 6.47
C SER A 26 -18.06 -1.24 6.61
N GLY A 27 -18.92 -0.26 6.89
CA GLY A 27 -18.56 1.17 6.98
C GLY A 27 -17.54 1.56 8.06
N ALA A 28 -17.04 0.61 8.85
CA ALA A 28 -16.03 0.84 9.89
C ALA A 28 -14.60 0.39 9.49
N ALA A 29 -14.38 -0.10 8.27
CA ALA A 29 -13.06 -0.55 7.81
C ALA A 29 -12.45 0.43 6.79
N PRO A 30 -11.11 0.59 6.77
CA PRO A 30 -10.46 1.45 5.79
C PRO A 30 -10.68 0.92 4.38
N VAL A 31 -10.88 1.84 3.43
CA VAL A 31 -10.83 1.53 2.00
C VAL A 31 -9.37 1.27 1.65
N VAL A 32 -9.05 0.10 1.07
CA VAL A 32 -7.67 -0.28 0.74
C VAL A 32 -7.48 -0.28 -0.77
N THR A 33 -6.42 0.40 -1.22
CA THR A 33 -5.99 0.44 -2.61
C THR A 33 -4.78 -0.46 -2.80
N HIS A 34 -4.86 -1.29 -3.83
CA HIS A 34 -3.76 -2.13 -4.31
C HIS A 34 -3.15 -1.53 -5.57
N THR A 35 -1.82 -1.65 -5.68
CA THR A 35 -1.12 -1.50 -6.96
C THR A 35 -0.85 -2.90 -7.52
N VAL A 36 -1.32 -3.14 -8.74
CA VAL A 36 -1.09 -4.37 -9.49
C VAL A 36 -0.26 -4.03 -10.73
N LEU A 37 0.86 -4.73 -10.89
CA LEU A 37 1.75 -4.58 -12.04
C LEU A 37 1.59 -5.78 -12.95
N TYR A 38 1.35 -5.52 -14.24
CA TYR A 38 1.21 -6.53 -15.27
C TYR A 38 2.37 -6.47 -16.26
N ALA A 39 2.83 -7.62 -16.71
CA ALA A 39 3.78 -7.75 -17.82
C ALA A 39 3.17 -8.57 -18.95
N ALA A 40 3.44 -8.19 -20.19
CA ALA A 40 3.05 -8.98 -21.36
C ALA A 40 3.96 -10.21 -21.50
N ARG A 41 3.37 -11.41 -21.65
CA ARG A 41 4.08 -12.67 -21.91
C ARG A 41 3.31 -13.53 -22.88
N GLY A 42 3.91 -13.86 -24.02
CA GLY A 42 3.30 -14.75 -25.02
C GLY A 42 1.91 -14.30 -25.46
N GLY A 43 1.69 -12.98 -25.57
CA GLY A 43 0.41 -12.39 -25.96
C GLY A 43 -0.63 -12.21 -24.84
N VAL A 44 -0.34 -12.60 -23.59
CA VAL A 44 -1.22 -12.39 -22.43
C VAL A 44 -0.60 -11.46 -21.40
N LEU A 45 -1.43 -10.71 -20.68
CA LEU A 45 -0.99 -9.91 -19.52
C LEU A 45 -0.98 -10.79 -18.27
N GLN A 46 0.16 -10.86 -17.59
CA GLN A 46 0.32 -11.59 -16.34
C GLN A 46 0.63 -10.64 -15.19
N ALA A 47 -0.09 -10.77 -14.07
CA ALA A 47 0.22 -10.04 -12.85
C ALA A 47 1.56 -10.54 -12.28
N VAL A 48 2.50 -9.63 -12.09
CA VAL A 48 3.86 -9.91 -11.58
C VAL A 48 4.11 -9.31 -10.21
N LEU A 49 3.23 -8.42 -9.75
CA LEU A 49 3.15 -7.91 -8.39
C LEU A 49 1.72 -7.45 -8.10
N ASP A 50 1.19 -7.76 -6.91
CA ASP A 50 -0.08 -7.24 -6.38
C ASP A 50 0.13 -6.97 -4.89
N VAL A 51 0.17 -5.70 -4.50
CA VAL A 51 0.47 -5.29 -3.13
C VAL A 51 -0.46 -4.16 -2.68
N PRO A 52 -0.87 -4.13 -1.40
CA PRO A 52 -1.60 -3.00 -0.84
C PRO A 52 -0.66 -1.80 -0.71
N THR A 53 -1.01 -0.68 -1.34
CA THR A 53 -0.17 0.52 -1.41
C THR A 53 -0.82 1.74 -0.80
N GLY A 54 -2.12 1.70 -0.51
CA GLY A 54 -2.79 2.78 0.18
C GLY A 54 -4.00 2.36 0.99
N ALA A 55 -4.35 3.16 1.99
CA ALA A 55 -5.60 3.09 2.72
C ALA A 55 -6.07 4.48 3.14
N THR A 56 -7.39 4.65 3.21
CA THR A 56 -8.05 5.87 3.69
C THR A 56 -9.18 5.54 4.67
N LEU A 57 -9.40 6.43 5.63
CA LEU A 57 -10.53 6.40 6.58
C LEU A 57 -11.49 7.52 6.20
N ASP A 58 -12.70 7.17 5.78
CA ASP A 58 -13.72 8.14 5.36
C ASP A 58 -14.20 9.04 6.53
N GLU A 59 -14.21 8.51 7.76
CA GLU A 59 -14.72 9.21 8.96
C GLU A 59 -13.61 9.73 9.87
N CYS A 60 -12.63 10.43 9.31
CA CYS A 60 -11.53 10.96 10.10
C CYS A 60 -11.92 12.27 10.80
N ALA A 61 -12.08 12.23 12.14
CA ALA A 61 -12.39 13.43 12.91
C ALA A 61 -11.18 14.40 12.98
N PRO A 62 -11.41 15.72 13.03
CA PRO A 62 -10.35 16.69 13.34
C PRO A 62 -9.65 16.34 14.67
N GLY A 63 -8.32 16.27 14.66
CA GLY A 63 -7.53 15.90 15.84
C GLY A 63 -7.36 14.39 16.08
N ALA A 64 -7.69 13.54 15.10
CA ALA A 64 -7.42 12.10 15.17
C ALA A 64 -5.93 11.83 15.43
N GLN A 65 -5.67 10.91 16.37
CA GLN A 65 -4.31 10.52 16.74
C GLN A 65 -3.61 9.69 15.65
N ILE A 66 -4.38 8.98 14.82
CA ILE A 66 -3.88 8.16 13.71
C ILE A 66 -3.96 8.94 12.39
N PRO A 67 -3.02 8.75 11.45
CA PRO A 67 -3.13 9.31 10.11
C PRO A 67 -4.45 8.89 9.43
N CYS A 68 -5.09 9.83 8.75
CA CYS A 68 -6.35 9.58 8.03
C CYS A 68 -6.15 8.79 6.75
N SER A 69 -4.95 8.85 6.19
CA SER A 69 -4.55 8.06 5.04
C SER A 69 -3.09 7.64 5.19
N VAL A 70 -2.77 6.52 4.56
CA VAL A 70 -1.40 6.03 4.36
C VAL A 70 -1.31 5.64 2.90
N ALA A 71 -0.29 6.12 2.21
CA ALA A 71 -0.04 5.78 0.82
C ALA A 71 1.46 5.64 0.56
N LEU A 72 1.81 4.74 -0.35
CA LEU A 72 3.15 4.57 -0.87
C LEU A 72 3.16 4.91 -2.36
N ASP A 73 4.12 5.75 -2.75
CA ASP A 73 4.39 6.08 -4.14
C ASP A 73 5.25 4.99 -4.79
N LEU A 74 4.90 4.63 -6.02
CA LEU A 74 5.70 3.77 -6.87
C LEU A 74 6.68 4.61 -7.70
N ARG A 75 7.97 4.27 -7.66
CA ARG A 75 9.03 4.91 -8.46
C ARG A 75 9.91 3.88 -9.14
N VAL A 76 10.47 4.25 -10.29
CA VAL A 76 11.46 3.44 -10.99
C VAL A 76 12.86 3.93 -10.63
N GLU A 77 13.73 3.02 -10.22
CA GLU A 77 15.14 3.29 -9.89
C GLU A 77 16.02 2.31 -10.68
N GLY A 78 16.50 2.73 -11.85
CA GLY A 78 17.29 1.88 -12.75
C GLY A 78 16.52 0.62 -13.16
N SER A 79 17.04 -0.55 -12.81
CA SER A 79 16.42 -1.86 -13.08
C SER A 79 15.44 -2.35 -12.00
N SER A 80 15.08 -1.48 -11.06
CA SER A 80 14.21 -1.82 -9.93
C SER A 80 13.05 -0.85 -9.79
N ILE A 81 12.05 -1.27 -9.05
CA ILE A 81 10.99 -0.38 -8.59
C ILE A 81 11.11 -0.19 -7.08
N ARG A 82 10.68 0.96 -6.59
CA ARG A 82 10.65 1.30 -5.18
C ARG A 82 9.26 1.78 -4.80
N PHE A 83 8.78 1.27 -3.67
CA PHE A 83 7.63 1.83 -2.97
C PHE A 83 8.15 2.62 -1.77
N ASP A 84 7.84 3.92 -1.72
CA ASP A 84 8.28 4.83 -0.66
C ASP A 84 7.14 5.73 -0.18
N ASP A 85 7.30 6.41 0.95
CA ASP A 85 6.32 7.36 1.45
C ASP A 85 6.06 8.47 0.40
N THR A 86 4.79 8.88 0.27
CA THR A 86 4.41 9.93 -0.68
C THR A 86 5.17 11.23 -0.40
N ALA A 87 5.85 11.76 -1.42
CA ALA A 87 6.72 12.92 -1.25
C ALA A 87 5.95 14.14 -0.71
N GLY A 88 6.59 14.89 0.20
CA GLY A 88 6.02 16.10 0.78
C GLY A 88 5.01 15.86 1.91
N THR A 89 4.85 14.62 2.37
CA THR A 89 4.04 14.26 3.53
C THR A 89 4.91 13.77 4.68
N THR A 90 4.46 13.93 5.92
CA THR A 90 5.10 13.28 7.07
C THR A 90 5.05 11.77 6.85
N PRO A 91 6.18 11.03 6.95
CA PRO A 91 6.21 9.59 6.72
C PRO A 91 5.17 8.89 7.60
N SER A 92 4.11 8.41 6.97
CA SER A 92 3.00 7.82 7.71
C SER A 92 3.44 6.50 8.33
N CYS A 93 4.35 5.79 7.68
CA CYS A 93 4.86 4.51 8.15
C CYS A 93 5.75 4.60 9.40
N ASP A 94 6.38 5.75 9.63
CA ASP A 94 7.21 5.98 10.82
C ASP A 94 6.41 6.65 11.95
N HIS A 95 5.10 6.88 11.77
CA HIS A 95 4.24 7.46 12.80
C HIS A 95 4.19 6.55 14.05
N PRO A 96 4.37 7.07 15.27
CA PRO A 96 4.43 6.27 16.49
C PRO A 96 3.24 5.31 16.69
N TRP A 97 2.04 5.75 16.34
CA TRP A 97 0.84 4.90 16.42
C TRP A 97 0.83 3.72 15.48
N ILE A 98 1.46 3.85 14.30
CA ILE A 98 1.58 2.75 13.33
C ILE A 98 2.75 1.85 13.75
N ALA A 99 3.90 2.43 14.08
CA ALA A 99 5.13 1.71 14.40
C ALA A 99 5.09 0.98 15.78
N ALA A 100 4.41 1.54 16.80
CA ALA A 100 4.41 0.97 18.14
C ALA A 100 3.86 -0.46 18.18
N ASN A 101 4.36 -1.32 19.08
CA ASN A 101 3.88 -2.70 19.22
C ASN A 101 2.85 -2.89 20.35
N GLY A 102 2.67 -1.87 21.19
CA GLY A 102 1.71 -1.90 22.30
C GLY A 102 0.26 -1.63 21.87
N PRO A 103 -0.73 -2.02 22.67
CA PRO A 103 -2.14 -1.69 22.41
C PRO A 103 -2.35 -0.17 22.39
N LEU A 104 -3.32 0.29 21.61
CA LEU A 104 -3.75 1.70 21.63
C LEU A 104 -4.35 2.02 23.02
N PRO A 105 -3.99 3.14 23.69
CA PRO A 105 -4.54 3.50 24.99
C PRO A 105 -6.03 3.83 24.87
N GLY A 106 -6.79 3.49 25.93
CA GLY A 106 -8.25 3.55 25.94
C GLY A 106 -8.95 2.24 25.52
N ALA A 107 -8.24 1.11 25.54
CA ALA A 107 -8.70 -0.21 25.07
C ALA A 107 -9.79 -0.90 25.95
N SER A 108 -10.71 -0.14 26.53
CA SER A 108 -11.87 -0.65 27.26
C SER A 108 -13.16 -0.39 26.45
N GLY A 109 -13.44 -1.22 25.44
CA GLY A 109 -14.69 -1.16 24.65
C GLY A 109 -14.52 -1.43 23.15
N GLY A 110 -15.64 -1.66 22.43
CA GLY A 110 -15.68 -2.05 21.00
C GLY A 110 -14.96 -1.13 20.00
N SER A 111 -14.67 0.11 20.40
CA SER A 111 -13.80 1.08 19.69
C SER A 111 -12.33 0.61 19.58
N SER A 112 -11.87 -0.26 20.48
CA SER A 112 -10.51 -0.80 20.48
C SER A 112 -10.25 -1.78 19.33
N ALA A 113 -11.27 -2.57 18.93
CA ALA A 113 -11.16 -3.55 17.86
C ALA A 113 -11.14 -2.89 16.46
N SER A 114 -11.78 -1.74 16.28
CA SER A 114 -11.68 -0.96 15.03
C SER A 114 -10.30 -0.30 14.91
N GLY A 115 -9.79 0.34 15.97
CA GLY A 115 -8.46 0.96 15.96
C GLY A 115 -7.31 -0.03 15.68
N GLN A 116 -7.35 -1.23 16.26
CA GLN A 116 -6.35 -2.27 15.96
C GLN A 116 -6.45 -2.78 14.52
N ARG A 117 -7.66 -2.93 13.97
CA ARG A 117 -7.85 -3.33 12.56
C ARG A 117 -7.29 -2.29 11.59
N VAL A 118 -7.55 -1.00 11.85
CA VAL A 118 -7.00 0.10 11.05
C VAL A 118 -5.48 0.09 11.09
N ARG A 119 -4.89 -0.02 12.28
CA ARG A 119 -3.44 -0.09 12.44
C ARG A 119 -2.84 -1.29 11.72
N ALA A 120 -3.48 -2.46 11.79
CA ALA A 120 -3.02 -3.65 11.07
C ALA A 120 -3.02 -3.44 9.55
N ALA A 121 -4.05 -2.77 9.01
CA ALA A 121 -4.10 -2.42 7.60
C ALA A 121 -2.97 -1.46 7.20
N TYR A 122 -2.72 -0.41 7.99
CA TYR A 122 -1.62 0.52 7.76
C TYR A 122 -0.25 -0.15 7.84
N ARG A 123 -0.03 -1.01 8.84
CA ARG A 123 1.20 -1.81 8.96
C ARG A 123 1.43 -2.72 7.75
N ARG A 124 0.36 -3.31 7.21
CA ARG A 124 0.45 -4.13 6.00
C ARG A 124 0.91 -3.32 4.81
N ILE A 125 0.37 -2.12 4.61
CA ILE A 125 0.83 -1.19 3.56
C ILE A 125 2.29 -0.81 3.81
N CYS A 126 2.63 -0.37 5.03
CA CYS A 126 4.00 0.02 5.35
C CYS A 126 5.03 -1.11 5.22
N SER A 127 4.62 -2.38 5.41
CA SER A 127 5.49 -3.53 5.22
C SER A 127 5.91 -3.74 3.76
N VAL A 128 5.17 -3.19 2.79
CA VAL A 128 5.54 -3.28 1.37
C VAL A 128 6.53 -2.20 0.94
N ARG A 129 6.81 -1.19 1.81
CA ARG A 129 7.86 -0.20 1.59
C ARG A 129 9.20 -0.89 1.31
N GLY A 130 9.92 -0.38 0.32
CA GLY A 130 11.23 -0.88 -0.07
C GLY A 130 11.38 -1.12 -1.57
N ARG A 131 12.46 -1.81 -1.92
CA ARG A 131 12.90 -2.03 -3.30
C ARG A 131 12.48 -3.40 -3.79
N TYR A 132 12.08 -3.50 -5.05
CA TYR A 132 11.74 -4.74 -5.72
C TYR A 132 12.51 -4.87 -7.03
N VAL A 133 13.01 -6.06 -7.28
CA VAL A 133 13.82 -6.41 -8.45
C VAL A 133 13.18 -7.54 -9.22
N TRP A 134 13.42 -7.56 -10.53
CA TRP A 134 12.92 -8.62 -11.39
C TRP A 134 13.67 -9.92 -11.14
N GLN A 135 12.96 -10.99 -10.79
CA GLN A 135 13.54 -12.31 -10.54
C GLN A 135 12.58 -13.40 -11.00
N ARG A 136 13.06 -14.27 -11.91
CA ARG A 136 12.32 -15.45 -12.41
C ARG A 136 10.89 -15.12 -12.87
N GLY A 137 10.72 -13.98 -13.55
CA GLY A 137 9.42 -13.56 -14.06
C GLY A 137 8.45 -13.05 -12.98
N ALA A 138 8.93 -12.56 -11.85
CA ALA A 138 8.12 -11.81 -10.90
C ALA A 138 8.95 -10.69 -10.28
N LEU A 139 8.28 -9.67 -9.73
CA LEU A 139 8.95 -8.70 -8.89
C LEU A 139 9.05 -9.24 -7.48
N ARG A 140 10.27 -9.29 -6.94
CA ARG A 140 10.56 -9.78 -5.59
C ARG A 140 11.20 -8.68 -4.77
N ARG A 141 10.84 -8.61 -3.49
CA ARG A 141 11.44 -7.65 -2.55
C ARG A 141 12.94 -7.94 -2.45
N ALA A 142 13.74 -6.92 -2.72
CA ALA A 142 15.18 -6.97 -2.52
C ALA A 142 15.49 -6.88 -1.00
N PRO A 143 16.62 -7.45 -0.54
CA PRO A 143 17.09 -7.30 0.84
C PRO A 143 17.25 -5.84 1.25
#